data_AF-A0A8J7YPY0-F1
#
_entry.id   AF-A0A8J7YPY0-F1
#
_cell.length_a   1.000
_cell.length_b   1.000
_cell.length_c   1.000
_cell.angle_alpha   90.00
_cell.angle_beta   90.00
_cell.angle_gamma   90.00
#
_symmetry.space_group_name_H-M   'P 1'
#
loop_
_entity.id
_entity.type
_entity.pdbx_description
1 polymer ?
#
loop_
_entity_poly.entity_id
_entity_poly.type
_entity_poly.pdbx_seq_one_letter_code
_entity_poly.pdbx_strand_id
1 'polypeptide(L)'
;MDFRIALIEGDGVGPEVISAARAVMDTASKAYGFGLHFEKLRAGDGALSEVGSALPESTRSKLYECHSCLKGPVGRTASDVIVRLRR
;
A
#
# COMPACT_ATOMS: atom_id res chain seq x y z
N MET A 1 -7.08 3.29 19.97
CA MET A 1 -7.22 2.12 19.08
C MET A 1 -6.20 2.27 17.98
N ASP A 2 -5.41 1.24 17.71
CA ASP A 2 -4.26 1.28 16.81
C ASP A 2 -4.51 0.41 15.59
N PHE A 3 -4.27 0.96 14.39
CA PHE A 3 -4.45 0.25 13.13
C PHE A 3 -3.13 0.13 12.38
N ARG A 4 -2.72 -1.12 12.12
CA ARG A 4 -1.68 -1.46 11.14
C ARG A 4 -2.24 -1.35 9.73
N ILE A 5 -1.69 -0.43 8.92
CA ILE A 5 -2.11 -0.17 7.54
C ILE A 5 -0.96 -0.53 6.61
N ALA A 6 -1.20 -1.45 5.69
CA ALA A 6 -0.27 -1.70 4.60
C ALA A 6 -0.28 -0.52 3.63
N LEU A 7 0.90 0.00 3.29
CA LEU A 7 1.06 1.13 2.38
C LEU A 7 1.80 0.69 1.12
N ILE A 8 1.13 0.76 -0.02
CA ILE A 8 1.72 0.47 -1.33
C ILE A 8 1.68 1.76 -2.15
N GLU A 9 2.83 2.38 -2.38
CA GLU A 9 2.92 3.64 -3.13
C GLU A 9 2.48 3.47 -4.59
N GLY A 10 2.72 2.29 -5.18
CA GLY A 10 2.33 1.96 -6.55
C GLY A 10 3.24 2.62 -7.59
N ASP A 11 2.70 2.84 -8.79
CA ASP A 11 3.46 3.31 -9.96
C ASP A 11 2.99 4.70 -10.44
N GLY A 12 3.79 5.35 -11.28
CA GLY A 12 3.46 6.65 -11.87
C GLY A 12 3.23 7.72 -10.80
N VAL A 13 2.04 8.34 -10.80
CA VAL A 13 1.65 9.37 -9.81
C VAL A 13 1.42 8.83 -8.39
N GLY A 14 1.50 7.51 -8.20
CA GLY A 14 1.15 6.87 -6.94
C GLY A 14 1.91 7.37 -5.71
N PRO A 15 3.25 7.45 -5.73
CA PRO A 15 4.02 7.97 -4.60
C PRO A 15 3.59 9.37 -4.15
N GLU A 16 3.29 10.27 -5.10
CA GLU A 16 2.86 11.65 -4.82
C GLU A 16 1.48 11.67 -4.14
N VAL A 17 0.50 10.96 -4.72
CA VAL A 17 -0.87 10.92 -4.19
C VAL A 17 -0.93 10.21 -2.84
N ILE A 18 -0.13 9.17 -2.65
CA ILE A 18 -0.06 8.42 -1.39
C ILE A 18 0.59 9.26 -0.28
N SER A 19 1.61 10.05 -0.60
CA SER A 19 2.21 11.00 0.33
C SER A 19 1.18 12.03 0.81
N ALA A 20 0.39 12.60 -0.11
CA ALA A 20 -0.67 13.54 0.24
C ALA A 20 -1.78 12.89 1.09
N ALA A 21 -2.21 11.68 0.74
CA ALA A 21 -3.21 10.94 1.51
C ALA A 21 -2.73 10.66 2.95
N ARG A 22 -1.46 10.30 3.13
CA ARG A 22 -0.86 10.10 4.45
C ARG A 22 -0.90 11.37 5.30
N ALA A 23 -0.57 12.52 4.73
CA ALA A 23 -0.60 13.79 5.48
C ALA A 23 -2.00 14.11 6.02
N VAL A 24 -3.05 13.82 5.23
CA VAL A 24 -4.45 13.97 5.65
C VAL A 24 -4.81 12.94 6.73
N MET A 25 -4.42 11.68 6.56
CA MET A 25 -4.67 10.62 7.54
C MET A 25 -3.97 10.88 8.88
N ASP A 26 -2.75 11.39 8.88
CA ASP A 26 -2.00 11.76 10.09
C ASP A 26 -2.71 12.91 10.83
N THR A 27 -3.24 13.89 10.09
CA THR A 27 -4.06 14.97 10.66
C THR A 27 -5.35 14.41 11.29
N ALA A 28 -6.05 13.52 10.60
CA ALA A 28 -7.26 12.89 11.10
C ALA A 28 -6.99 12.02 12.34
N SER A 29 -5.92 11.22 12.32
CA SER A 29 -5.47 10.40 13.45
C SER A 29 -5.28 11.23 14.72
N LYS A 30 -4.63 12.40 14.59
CA LYS A 30 -4.46 13.35 15.70
C LYS A 30 -5.78 13.97 16.16
N ALA A 31 -6.65 14.36 15.23
CA ALA A 31 -7.91 15.03 15.54
C ALA A 31 -8.92 14.11 16.25
N TYR A 32 -8.93 12.81 15.91
CA TYR A 32 -9.92 11.85 16.41
C TYR A 32 -9.35 10.81 17.40
N GLY A 33 -8.06 10.89 17.73
CA GLY A 33 -7.46 10.09 18.81
C GLY A 33 -7.27 8.59 18.52
N PHE A 34 -7.02 8.21 17.26
CA PHE A 34 -6.67 6.84 16.87
C PHE A 34 -5.25 6.75 16.31
N GLY A 35 -4.58 5.61 16.46
CA GLY A 35 -3.21 5.38 15.98
C GLY A 35 -3.18 4.75 14.59
N LEU A 36 -2.28 5.21 13.73
CA LEU A 36 -2.02 4.63 12.41
C LEU A 36 -0.54 4.21 12.32
N HIS A 37 -0.32 2.92 12.07
CA HIS A 37 1.01 2.34 11.88
C HIS A 37 1.14 1.86 10.44
N PHE A 38 1.93 2.57 9.62
CA PHE A 38 2.06 2.27 8.20
C PHE A 38 3.22 1.30 7.94
N GLU A 39 2.90 0.10 7.44
CA GLU A 39 3.88 -0.87 6.95
C GLU A 39 4.10 -0.62 5.44
N LYS A 40 5.29 -0.15 5.05
CA LYS A 40 5.60 0.08 3.63
C LYS A 40 5.84 -1.24 2.91
N LEU A 41 5.07 -1.49 1.86
CA LEU A 41 5.14 -2.68 1.02
C LEU A 41 5.30 -2.30 -0.46
N ARG A 42 5.80 -3.24 -1.26
CA ARG A 42 6.06 -3.03 -2.68
C ARG A 42 5.15 -3.90 -3.52
N ALA A 43 4.44 -3.28 -4.46
CA ALA A 43 3.70 -3.97 -5.52
C ALA A 43 3.58 -3.03 -6.72
N GLY A 44 3.52 -3.61 -7.92
CA GLY A 44 3.41 -2.90 -9.19
C GLY A 44 4.61 -3.08 -10.12
N ASP A 45 4.70 -2.23 -11.13
CA ASP A 45 5.71 -2.30 -12.18
C ASP A 45 7.12 -2.13 -11.60
N GLY A 46 7.29 -1.22 -10.62
CA GLY A 46 8.56 -1.06 -9.91
C GLY A 46 8.98 -2.33 -9.16
N ALA A 47 8.03 -3.00 -8.48
CA ALA A 47 8.31 -4.26 -7.79
C ALA A 47 8.70 -5.38 -8.77
N LEU A 48 8.01 -5.46 -9.92
CA LEU A 48 8.37 -6.39 -10.98
C LEU A 48 9.80 -6.15 -11.48
N SER A 49 10.17 -4.89 -11.71
CA SER A 49 11.51 -4.53 -12.18
C SER A 49 12.60 -4.84 -11.17
N GLU A 50 12.36 -4.63 -9.87
CA GLU A 50 13.37 -4.77 -8.83
C GLU A 50 13.55 -6.22 -8.35
N VAL A 51 12.45 -6.95 -8.19
CA VAL A 51 12.47 -8.28 -7.53
C VAL A 51 11.83 -9.39 -8.36
N GLY A 52 11.49 -9.11 -9.62
CA GLY A 52 10.97 -10.11 -10.56
C GLY A 52 9.52 -10.52 -10.32
N SER A 53 8.79 -9.84 -9.43
CA SER A 53 7.36 -10.08 -9.18
C SER A 53 6.61 -8.79 -8.91
N ALA A 54 5.50 -8.60 -9.63
CA ALA A 54 4.62 -7.45 -9.43
C ALA A 54 3.91 -7.48 -8.07
N LEU A 55 3.63 -8.67 -7.54
CA LEU A 55 3.14 -8.86 -6.18
C LEU A 55 4.02 -9.91 -5.49
N PRO A 56 5.12 -9.50 -4.86
CA PRO A 56 5.98 -10.42 -4.12
C PRO A 56 5.20 -11.14 -3.02
N GLU A 57 5.49 -12.43 -2.79
CA GLU A 57 4.79 -13.19 -1.74
C GLU A 57 5.06 -12.59 -0.35
N SER A 58 6.24 -11.99 -0.13
CA SER A 58 6.55 -11.24 1.08
C SER A 58 5.62 -10.03 1.30
N THR A 59 5.25 -9.30 0.24
CA THR A 59 4.24 -8.24 0.29
C THR A 59 2.88 -8.82 0.61
N ARG A 60 2.51 -9.93 -0.04
CA ARG A 60 1.21 -10.58 0.17
C ARG A 60 1.04 -11.09 1.61
N SER A 61 2.03 -11.77 2.17
CA SER A 61 1.98 -12.26 3.55
C SER A 61 1.81 -11.12 4.54
N LYS A 62 2.59 -10.04 4.39
CA LYS A 62 2.49 -8.86 5.26
C LYS A 62 1.17 -8.10 5.13
N LEU A 63 0.55 -8.10 3.95
CA LEU A 63 -0.78 -7.50 3.74
C LEU A 63 -1.83 -8.14 4.64
N TYR A 64 -1.80 -9.47 4.82
CA TYR A 64 -2.74 -10.19 5.68
C TYR A 64 -2.50 -9.98 7.19
N GLU A 65 -1.34 -9.46 7.59
CA GLU A 65 -1.07 -9.06 8.98
C GLU A 65 -1.57 -7.64 9.30
N CYS A 66 -2.02 -6.90 8.28
CA CYS A 66 -2.53 -5.54 8.41
C CYS A 66 -4.06 -5.53 8.49
N HIS A 67 -4.62 -4.49 9.12
CA HIS A 67 -6.06 -4.32 9.22
C HIS A 67 -6.67 -3.81 7.92
N SER A 68 -5.90 -3.05 7.13
CA SER A 68 -6.32 -2.50 5.85
C SER A 68 -5.10 -2.17 4.98
N CYS A 69 -5.36 -1.85 3.71
CA CYS A 69 -4.35 -1.44 2.74
C CYS A 69 -4.72 -0.11 2.09
N LEU A 70 -3.80 0.86 2.16
CA LEU A 70 -3.81 2.07 1.35
C LEU A 70 -2.85 1.88 0.18
N LYS A 71 -3.38 1.84 -1.05
CA LYS A 71 -2.57 1.62 -2.25
C LYS A 71 -2.80 2.63 -3.36
N GLY A 72 -1.70 3.10 -3.95
CA GLY A 72 -1.68 3.94 -5.14
C GLY A 72 -2.16 3.20 -6.40
N PRO A 73 -2.21 3.89 -7.55
CA PRO A 73 -2.37 3.24 -8.85
C PRO A 73 -1.23 2.26 -9.10
N VAL A 74 -1.53 1.19 -9.83
CA VAL A 74 -0.56 0.24 -10.35
C VAL A 74 -0.55 0.39 -11.87
N GLY A 75 0.62 0.28 -12.48
CA GLY A 75 0.81 0.41 -13.92
C GLY A 75 0.34 -0.81 -14.71
N ARG A 76 1.21 -1.30 -15.59
CA ARG A 76 0.88 -2.41 -16.52
C ARG A 76 0.56 -3.71 -15.80
N THR A 77 1.14 -3.92 -14.63
CA THR A 77 0.94 -5.10 -13.77
C THR A 77 -0.30 -5.00 -12.87
N ALA A 78 -1.20 -4.03 -13.11
CA ALA A 78 -2.38 -3.82 -12.28
C ALA A 78 -3.25 -5.08 -12.13
N SER A 79 -3.36 -5.90 -13.18
CA SER A 79 -4.14 -7.15 -13.11
C SER A 79 -3.49 -8.18 -12.18
N ASP A 80 -2.17 -8.33 -12.22
CA ASP A 80 -1.40 -9.27 -11.41
C ASP A 80 -1.42 -8.91 -9.92
N VAL A 81 -1.58 -7.63 -9.61
CA VAL A 81 -1.69 -7.12 -8.24
C VAL A 81 -3.15 -7.09 -7.78
N ILE A 82 -4.00 -6.29 -8.42
CA ILE A 82 -5.32 -5.92 -7.88
C ILE A 82 -6.30 -7.08 -7.95
N VAL A 83 -6.31 -7.85 -9.04
CA VAL A 83 -7.23 -9.00 -9.16
C VAL A 83 -6.82 -10.09 -8.17
N ARG A 84 -5.52 -10.29 -7.99
CA ARG A 84 -4.99 -11.31 -7.07
C ARG A 84 -5.24 -10.97 -5.60
N LEU A 85 -5.17 -9.70 -5.22
CA LEU A 85 -5.48 -9.24 -3.86
C LEU A 85 -6.97 -9.29 -3.51
N ARG A 86 -7.86 -9.40 -4.49
CA ARG A 86 -9.31 -9.48 -4.29
C ARG A 86 -9.85 -10.91 -4.22
N ARG A 87 -8.98 -11.91 -4.39
CA ARG A 87 -9.30 -13.33 -4.24
C ARG A 87 -8.97 -13.78 -2.82
#